data_AF-A0A2U1RM36-F1
#
_entry.id   AF-A0A2U1RM36-F1
#
_cell.length_a   1.000
_cell.length_b   1.000
_cell.length_c   1.000
_cell.angle_alpha   90.00
_cell.angle_beta   90.00
_cell.angle_gamma   90.00
#
_symmetry.space_group_name_H-M   'P 1'
#
loop_
_entity.id
_entity.type
_entity.pdbx_description
1 polymer ?
#
loop_
_entity_poly.entity_id
_entity_poly.type
_entity_poly.pdbx_seq_one_letter_code
_entity_poly.pdbx_strand_id
1 'polypeptide(L)'
;MHWALLFAQGLVDVPPALPASLQPTAKRAEVVDHIDGPLVVDLFCLDLRLSQHVLGVTLVSRTAERIRDLGVRTAGYIDDVRDPLQRINIALRLWSGCLMGAKTIADKTNDGPVTPQFRQSIVEEIIAPLSKKDAVFAKGVEAAPAFKRLRSQHYFLAGVPAGSLLRNDAQIDISPFAHE
;
A
#
# COMPACT_ATOMS: atom_id res chain seq x y z
N MET A 1 0.59 5.38 -8.55
CA MET A 1 0.93 4.82 -7.22
C MET A 1 2.27 4.05 -7.24
N HIS A 2 3.23 4.47 -8.07
CA HIS A 2 4.57 3.86 -8.14
C HIS A 2 5.60 4.67 -7.31
N TRP A 3 5.31 5.94 -7.03
CA TRP A 3 6.24 6.89 -6.40
C TRP A 3 6.61 6.54 -4.96
N ALA A 4 5.68 6.10 -4.11
CA ALA A 4 6.01 5.76 -2.73
C ALA A 4 6.97 4.57 -2.63
N LEU A 5 6.82 3.57 -3.51
CA LEU A 5 7.74 2.45 -3.61
C LEU A 5 9.11 2.88 -4.14
N LEU A 6 9.15 3.71 -5.19
CA LEU A 6 10.40 4.29 -5.72
C LEU A 6 11.11 5.13 -4.66
N PHE A 7 10.36 5.93 -3.90
CA PHE A 7 10.88 6.74 -2.82
C PHE A 7 11.47 5.87 -1.71
N ALA A 8 10.76 4.82 -1.30
CA ALA A 8 11.28 3.85 -0.35
C ALA A 8 12.54 3.13 -0.87
N GLN A 9 12.65 2.85 -2.17
CA GLN A 9 13.86 2.27 -2.75
C GLN A 9 15.05 3.24 -2.70
N GLY A 10 14.82 4.55 -2.77
CA GLY A 10 15.86 5.57 -2.67
C GLY A 10 16.27 5.94 -1.24
N LEU A 11 15.49 5.57 -0.22
CA LEU A 11 15.76 5.91 1.18
C LEU A 11 16.82 5.02 1.84
N VAL A 12 16.94 3.76 1.42
CA VAL A 12 17.86 2.77 1.99
C VAL A 12 18.37 1.83 0.91
N ASP A 13 19.65 1.45 0.98
CA ASP A 13 20.27 0.57 -0.02
C ASP A 13 19.74 -0.86 0.05
N VAL A 14 19.44 -1.35 1.26
CA VAL A 14 18.96 -2.71 1.51
C VAL A 14 17.52 -2.65 2.01
N PRO A 15 16.57 -3.32 1.32
CA PRO A 15 15.19 -3.43 1.79
C PRO A 15 15.15 -3.99 3.23
N PRO A 16 14.44 -3.34 4.16
CA PRO A 16 14.31 -3.84 5.52
C PRO A 16 13.50 -5.13 5.53
N ALA A 17 13.79 -6.00 6.49
CA ALA A 17 12.92 -7.13 6.80
C ALA A 17 11.60 -6.64 7.41
N LEU A 18 10.53 -7.44 7.29
CA LEU A 18 9.28 -7.14 7.99
C LEU A 18 9.49 -7.32 9.50
N PRO A 19 9.22 -6.29 10.32
CA PRO A 19 9.39 -6.38 11.77
C PRO A 19 8.36 -7.33 12.41
N ALA A 20 8.66 -7.80 13.62
CA ALA A 20 7.82 -8.76 14.33
C ALA A 20 6.46 -8.16 14.68
N SER A 21 6.45 -6.88 15.04
CA SER A 21 5.23 -6.09 15.30
C SER A 21 4.22 -6.10 14.14
N LEU A 22 4.71 -6.29 12.90
CA LEU A 22 3.89 -6.26 11.68
C LEU A 22 3.62 -7.64 11.06
N GLN A 23 3.95 -8.74 11.75
CA GLN A 23 3.59 -10.09 11.30
C GLN A 23 2.08 -10.36 11.23
N PRO A 24 1.23 -9.77 12.10
CA PRO A 24 -0.23 -9.89 11.96
C PRO A 24 -0.78 -9.07 10.80
N THR A 25 -1.61 -9.67 9.94
CA THR A 25 -2.23 -9.00 8.77
C THR A 25 -3.09 -7.81 9.17
N ALA A 26 -3.89 -7.94 10.23
CA ALA A 26 -4.71 -6.85 10.75
C ALA A 26 -3.86 -5.64 11.17
N LYS A 27 -2.69 -5.88 11.80
CA LYS A 27 -1.81 -4.79 12.22
C LYS A 27 -1.24 -4.03 11.03
N ARG A 28 -0.86 -4.75 9.96
CA ARG A 28 -0.44 -4.11 8.70
C ARG A 28 -1.53 -3.22 8.11
N ALA A 29 -2.77 -3.71 8.09
CA ALA A 29 -3.91 -2.92 7.61
C ALA A 29 -4.15 -1.64 8.46
N GLU A 30 -4.07 -1.74 9.79
CA GLU A 30 -4.18 -0.59 10.70
C GLU A 30 -3.09 0.47 10.42
N VAL A 31 -1.83 0.04 10.26
CA VAL A 31 -0.73 0.96 9.95
C VAL A 31 -1.00 1.69 8.64
N VAL A 32 -1.37 0.94 7.60
CA VAL A 32 -1.67 1.51 6.28
C VAL A 32 -2.82 2.51 6.38
N ASP A 33 -3.92 2.16 7.07
CA ASP A 33 -5.06 3.05 7.26
C ASP A 33 -4.69 4.35 7.97
N HIS A 34 -3.87 4.25 9.01
CA HIS A 34 -3.42 5.40 9.79
C HIS A 34 -2.56 6.37 8.97
N ILE A 35 -1.75 5.86 8.04
CA ILE A 35 -0.85 6.68 7.21
C ILE A 35 -1.44 7.05 5.85
N ASP A 36 -2.54 6.42 5.42
CA ASP A 36 -3.10 6.58 4.08
C ASP A 36 -3.56 8.01 3.80
N GLY A 37 -4.39 8.59 4.67
CA GLY A 37 -4.90 9.96 4.48
C GLY A 37 -3.78 10.99 4.28
N PRO A 38 -2.80 11.09 5.21
CA PRO A 38 -1.66 11.99 5.07
C PRO A 38 -0.80 11.76 3.82
N LEU A 39 -0.69 10.52 3.33
CA LEU A 39 0.10 10.19 2.14
C LEU A 39 -0.66 10.43 0.82
N VAL A 40 -1.98 10.20 0.79
CA VAL A 40 -2.83 10.36 -0.42
C VAL A 40 -3.03 11.83 -0.78
N VAL A 41 -3.24 12.72 0.20
CA VAL A 41 -3.57 14.13 -0.09
C VAL A 41 -2.39 14.89 -0.72
N ASP A 42 -1.15 14.54 -0.39
CA ASP A 42 0.00 15.40 -0.71
C ASP A 42 1.00 14.79 -1.71
N LEU A 43 1.10 13.46 -1.86
CA LEU A 43 1.90 12.87 -2.96
C LEU A 43 1.21 13.07 -4.32
N PHE A 44 -0.11 13.27 -4.36
CA PHE A 44 -0.82 13.67 -5.59
C PHE A 44 -0.50 15.10 -6.03
N CYS A 45 0.01 15.97 -5.14
CA CYS A 45 0.52 17.29 -5.54
C CYS A 45 1.83 17.21 -6.34
N LEU A 46 2.54 16.08 -6.32
CA LEU A 46 3.65 15.83 -7.27
C LEU A 46 3.14 15.61 -8.70
N ASP A 47 1.87 15.20 -8.86
CA ASP A 47 1.21 14.94 -10.14
C ASP A 47 0.54 16.22 -10.72
N LEU A 48 0.32 17.24 -9.89
CA LEU A 48 -0.27 18.51 -10.30
C LEU A 48 0.77 19.43 -10.93
N ARG A 49 0.88 19.30 -12.26
CA ARG A 49 1.29 20.33 -13.23
C ARG A 49 2.53 21.14 -12.82
N LEU A 50 3.65 20.72 -13.38
CA LEU A 50 4.87 21.51 -13.65
C LEU A 50 4.57 22.78 -14.48
N SER A 51 3.76 23.70 -13.96
CA SER A 51 3.74 25.08 -14.44
C SER A 51 4.81 25.86 -13.67
N GLN A 52 5.99 25.91 -14.29
CA GLN A 52 7.00 26.98 -14.21
C GLN A 52 7.64 27.31 -12.83
N HIS A 53 8.83 26.74 -12.64
CA HIS A 53 10.06 27.31 -12.05
C HIS A 53 10.10 27.88 -10.61
N VAL A 54 8.99 28.03 -9.87
CA VAL A 54 9.01 28.47 -8.46
C VAL A 54 8.62 27.36 -7.46
N LEU A 55 8.23 26.18 -7.96
CA LEU A 55 7.70 25.08 -7.13
C LEU A 55 8.73 24.10 -6.54
N GLY A 56 10.01 24.15 -6.95
CA GLY A 56 10.98 23.11 -6.57
C GLY A 56 11.28 23.05 -5.07
N VAL A 57 11.59 24.20 -4.45
CA VAL A 57 12.01 24.26 -3.03
C VAL A 57 10.83 24.02 -2.08
N THR A 58 9.64 24.54 -2.41
CA THR A 58 8.43 24.34 -1.59
C THR A 58 7.96 22.89 -1.65
N LEU A 59 8.08 22.23 -2.80
CA LEU A 59 7.77 20.82 -2.97
C LEU A 59 8.73 19.91 -2.19
N VAL A 60 10.04 20.17 -2.26
CA VAL A 60 11.05 19.42 -1.51
C VAL A 60 10.86 19.58 0.00
N SER A 61 10.63 20.83 0.46
CA SER A 61 10.43 21.11 1.89
C SER A 61 9.17 20.43 2.43
N ARG A 62 8.04 20.50 1.71
CA ARG A 62 6.80 19.80 2.08
C ARG A 62 6.97 18.29 2.09
N THR A 63 7.68 17.75 1.10
CA THR A 63 7.98 16.31 1.04
C THR A 63 8.80 15.89 2.27
N ALA A 64 9.83 16.65 2.64
CA ALA A 64 10.65 16.39 3.81
C ALA A 64 9.86 16.48 5.13
N GLU A 65 8.99 17.49 5.28
CA GLU A 65 8.09 17.62 6.43
C GLU A 65 7.15 16.42 6.56
N ARG A 66 6.61 15.92 5.45
CA ARG A 66 5.73 14.74 5.46
C ARG A 66 6.46 13.46 5.76
N ILE A 67 7.68 13.29 5.26
CA ILE A 67 8.53 12.14 5.63
C ILE A 67 8.81 12.16 7.14
N ARG A 68 9.10 13.34 7.70
CA ARG A 68 9.28 13.51 9.15
C ARG A 68 8.00 13.16 9.91
N ASP A 69 6.85 13.67 9.48
CA ASP A 69 5.54 13.37 10.06
C ASP A 69 5.22 11.86 10.00
N LEU A 70 5.52 11.21 8.87
CA LEU A 70 5.39 9.75 8.73
C LEU A 70 6.27 9.02 9.73
N GLY A 71 7.52 9.46 9.93
CA GLY A 71 8.43 8.90 10.91
C GLY A 71 7.93 9.00 12.36
N VAL A 72 7.22 10.09 12.68
CA VAL A 72 6.57 10.28 13.99
C VAL A 72 5.35 9.37 14.14
N ARG A 73 4.45 9.36 13.14
CA ARG A 73 3.21 8.56 13.17
C ARG A 73 3.48 7.06 13.23
N THR A 74 4.49 6.60 12.50
CA THR A 74 4.84 5.17 12.44
C THR A 74 5.55 4.68 13.71
N ALA A 75 6.07 5.58 14.55
CA ALA A 75 6.81 5.20 15.75
C ALA A 75 5.96 4.39 16.76
N GLY A 76 4.67 4.70 16.89
CA GLY A 76 3.75 3.98 17.78
C GLY A 76 3.26 2.63 17.24
N TYR A 77 3.51 2.33 15.97
CA TYR A 77 3.05 1.10 15.32
C TYR A 77 4.18 0.14 14.94
N ILE A 78 5.40 0.66 14.83
CA ILE A 78 6.61 -0.08 14.45
C ILE A 78 7.70 0.20 15.51
N ASP A 79 7.35 -0.04 16.77
CA ASP A 79 8.18 0.31 17.94
C ASP A 79 9.43 -0.57 18.08
N ASP A 80 9.40 -1.78 17.53
CA ASP A 80 10.52 -2.73 17.47
C ASP A 80 11.62 -2.33 16.47
N VAL A 81 11.39 -1.32 15.62
CA VAL A 81 12.40 -0.76 14.70
C VAL A 81 12.84 0.60 15.23
N ARG A 82 14.08 0.69 15.74
CA ARG A 82 14.59 1.92 16.37
C ARG A 82 14.89 3.05 15.38
N ASP A 83 15.38 2.70 14.19
CA ASP A 83 15.77 3.67 13.17
C ASP A 83 14.53 4.28 12.47
N PRO A 84 14.31 5.60 12.58
CA PRO A 84 13.19 6.27 11.92
C PRO A 84 13.18 6.10 10.40
N LEU A 85 14.35 6.09 9.75
CA LEU A 85 14.43 5.93 8.30
C LEU A 85 13.97 4.55 7.86
N GLN A 86 14.33 3.51 8.62
CA GLN A 86 13.82 2.16 8.38
C GLN A 86 12.30 2.05 8.61
N ARG A 87 11.76 2.68 9.66
CA ARG A 87 10.30 2.70 9.89
C ARG A 87 9.54 3.34 8.74
N ILE A 88 10.02 4.51 8.28
CA ILE A 88 9.47 5.21 7.10
C ILE A 88 9.55 4.30 5.88
N ASN A 89 10.68 3.64 5.67
CA ASN A 89 10.89 2.73 4.55
C ASN A 89 9.88 1.59 4.53
N ILE A 90 9.73 0.90 5.67
CA ILE A 90 8.78 -0.19 5.87
C ILE A 90 7.36 0.29 5.60
N ALA A 91 6.97 1.42 6.20
CA ALA A 91 5.64 1.99 6.07
C ALA A 91 5.29 2.33 4.61
N LEU A 92 6.21 2.94 3.86
CA LEU A 92 6.00 3.29 2.46
C LEU A 92 5.89 2.06 1.55
N ARG A 93 6.73 1.03 1.73
CA ARG A 93 6.64 -0.24 0.97
C ARG A 93 5.34 -0.97 1.28
N LEU A 94 4.98 -1.04 2.56
CA LEU A 94 3.75 -1.67 3.03
C LEU A 94 2.51 -0.96 2.47
N TRP A 95 2.46 0.36 2.58
CA TRP A 95 1.40 1.20 2.02
C TRP A 95 1.27 1.02 0.51
N SER A 96 2.40 1.01 -0.21
CA SER A 96 2.41 0.84 -1.67
C SER A 96 1.81 -0.50 -2.09
N GLY A 97 2.21 -1.59 -1.43
CA GLY A 97 1.68 -2.92 -1.69
C GLY A 97 0.20 -3.03 -1.36
N CYS A 98 -0.19 -2.53 -0.19
CA CYS A 98 -1.57 -2.60 0.29
C CYS A 98 -2.51 -1.80 -0.59
N LEU A 99 -2.18 -0.56 -0.93
CA LEU A 99 -3.06 0.22 -1.80
C LEU A 99 -3.10 -0.28 -3.23
N MET A 100 -2.00 -0.79 -3.78
CA MET A 100 -2.00 -1.42 -5.10
C MET A 100 -2.96 -2.61 -5.11
N GLY A 101 -2.81 -3.52 -4.14
CA GLY A 101 -3.71 -4.65 -3.96
C GLY A 101 -5.17 -4.23 -3.77
N ALA A 102 -5.41 -3.24 -2.91
CA ALA A 102 -6.74 -2.75 -2.57
C ALA A 102 -7.45 -2.11 -3.75
N LYS A 103 -6.71 -1.40 -4.62
CA LYS A 103 -7.23 -0.87 -5.89
C LYS A 103 -7.53 -1.97 -6.88
N THR A 104 -6.65 -2.97 -6.99
CA THR A 104 -6.86 -4.12 -7.88
C THR A 104 -8.12 -4.88 -7.49
N ILE A 105 -8.41 -5.12 -6.22
CA ILE A 105 -9.62 -5.86 -5.80
C ILE A 105 -10.86 -4.97 -5.64
N ALA A 106 -10.79 -3.67 -5.95
CA ALA A 106 -11.94 -2.78 -5.87
C ALA A 106 -13.00 -3.11 -6.94
N ASP A 107 -14.24 -2.67 -6.70
CA ASP A 107 -15.32 -2.71 -7.69
C ASP A 107 -15.03 -1.80 -8.89
N LYS A 108 -14.69 -0.55 -8.56
CA LYS A 108 -14.36 0.52 -9.49
C LYS A 108 -13.23 1.36 -8.92
N THR A 109 -12.41 1.92 -9.80
CA THR A 109 -11.49 3.02 -9.50
C THR A 109 -12.02 4.31 -10.13
N ASN A 110 -11.27 5.40 -9.98
CA ASN A 110 -11.56 6.64 -10.71
C ASN A 110 -11.45 6.47 -12.24
N ASP A 111 -10.78 5.41 -12.70
CA ASP A 111 -10.56 5.09 -14.11
C ASP A 111 -11.67 4.18 -14.69
N GLY A 112 -12.62 3.75 -13.86
CA GLY A 112 -13.76 2.92 -14.26
C GLY A 112 -13.86 1.58 -13.52
N PRO A 113 -14.76 0.69 -13.97
CA PRO A 113 -14.94 -0.63 -13.38
C PRO A 113 -13.68 -1.50 -13.50
N VAL A 114 -13.38 -2.26 -12.45
CA VAL A 114 -12.27 -3.23 -12.45
C VAL A 114 -12.83 -4.60 -12.83
N THR A 115 -12.57 -5.04 -14.06
CA THR A 115 -13.04 -6.34 -14.55
C THR A 115 -12.19 -7.51 -14.00
N PRO A 116 -12.70 -8.75 -13.98
CA PRO A 116 -11.91 -9.92 -13.63
C PRO A 116 -10.62 -10.08 -14.45
N GLN A 117 -10.68 -9.84 -15.76
CA GLN A 117 -9.53 -9.92 -16.67
C GLN A 117 -8.48 -8.86 -16.33
N PHE A 118 -8.93 -7.64 -16.02
CA PHE A 118 -8.04 -6.56 -15.59
C PHE A 118 -7.37 -6.90 -14.24
N ARG A 119 -8.12 -7.47 -13.28
CA ARG A 119 -7.54 -7.95 -12.02
C ARG A 119 -6.45 -8.99 -12.25
N GLN A 120 -6.71 -9.95 -13.13
CA GLN A 120 -5.76 -11.00 -13.45
C GLN A 120 -4.46 -10.41 -14.03
N SER A 121 -4.58 -9.58 -15.07
CA SER A 121 -3.44 -8.91 -15.71
C SER A 121 -2.61 -8.12 -14.70
N ILE A 122 -3.24 -7.26 -13.88
CA ILE A 122 -2.50 -6.47 -12.88
C ILE A 122 -1.80 -7.37 -11.84
N VAL A 123 -2.44 -8.47 -11.42
CA VAL A 123 -1.82 -9.40 -10.47
C VAL A 123 -0.60 -10.08 -11.08
N GLU A 124 -0.71 -10.59 -12.30
CA GLU A 124 0.34 -11.39 -12.95
C GLU A 124 1.49 -10.52 -13.49
N GLU A 125 1.19 -9.37 -14.08
CA GLU A 125 2.16 -8.52 -14.77
C GLU A 125 2.85 -7.51 -13.85
N ILE A 126 2.20 -7.10 -12.75
CA ILE A 126 2.70 -6.02 -11.88
C ILE A 126 2.91 -6.51 -10.45
N ILE A 127 1.84 -6.95 -9.78
CA ILE A 127 1.91 -7.26 -8.34
C ILE A 127 2.83 -8.44 -8.07
N ALA A 128 2.72 -9.54 -8.81
CA ALA A 128 3.52 -10.74 -8.56
C ALA A 128 5.02 -10.49 -8.82
N PRO A 129 5.46 -9.86 -9.94
CA PRO A 129 6.85 -9.50 -10.14
C PRO A 129 7.43 -8.56 -9.07
N LEU A 130 6.66 -7.56 -8.62
CA LEU A 130 7.12 -6.65 -7.57
C LEU A 130 7.21 -7.36 -6.21
N SER A 131 6.22 -8.18 -5.87
CA SER A 131 6.19 -8.94 -4.62
C SER A 131 7.33 -9.94 -4.50
N LYS A 132 7.83 -10.48 -5.63
CA LYS A 132 9.02 -11.33 -5.64
C LYS A 132 10.32 -10.57 -5.31
N LYS A 133 10.38 -9.28 -5.61
CA LYS A 133 11.56 -8.43 -5.39
C LYS A 133 11.55 -7.73 -4.04
N ASP A 134 10.37 -7.53 -3.46
CA ASP A 134 10.19 -6.76 -2.24
C ASP A 134 9.21 -7.46 -1.29
N ALA A 135 9.77 -8.05 -0.23
CA ALA A 135 9.01 -8.82 0.76
C ALA A 135 8.07 -7.94 1.60
N VAL A 136 8.44 -6.69 1.90
CA VAL A 136 7.58 -5.78 2.68
C VAL A 136 6.42 -5.29 1.81
N PHE A 137 6.69 -4.98 0.55
CA PHE A 137 5.64 -4.72 -0.43
C PHE A 137 4.67 -5.90 -0.56
N ALA A 138 5.19 -7.13 -0.71
CA ALA A 138 4.38 -8.34 -0.77
C ALA A 138 3.45 -8.48 0.45
N LYS A 139 3.98 -8.19 1.65
CA LYS A 139 3.20 -8.21 2.90
C LYS A 139 2.16 -7.09 2.97
N GLY A 140 2.40 -6.00 2.27
CA GLY A 140 1.41 -4.95 2.02
C GLY A 140 0.28 -5.46 1.14
N VAL A 141 0.58 -6.08 -0.01
CA VAL A 141 -0.41 -6.67 -0.92
C VAL A 141 -1.30 -7.66 -0.18
N GLU A 142 -0.70 -8.54 0.62
CA GLU A 142 -1.42 -9.51 1.46
C GLU A 142 -2.41 -8.85 2.43
N ALA A 143 -2.11 -7.64 2.92
CA ALA A 143 -2.98 -6.90 3.85
C ALA A 143 -4.14 -6.15 3.16
N ALA A 144 -4.18 -6.10 1.84
CA ALA A 144 -5.19 -5.33 1.10
C ALA A 144 -6.64 -5.73 1.39
N PRO A 145 -7.02 -7.04 1.46
CA PRO A 145 -8.39 -7.43 1.82
C PRO A 145 -8.75 -7.00 3.26
N ALA A 146 -7.84 -7.20 4.22
CA ALA A 146 -8.04 -6.75 5.60
C ALA A 146 -8.23 -5.24 5.70
N PHE A 147 -7.45 -4.46 4.93
CA PHE A 147 -7.60 -3.01 4.82
C PHE A 147 -8.96 -2.59 4.24
N LYS A 148 -9.46 -3.29 3.21
CA LYS A 148 -10.80 -3.07 2.68
C LYS A 148 -11.88 -3.34 3.73
N ARG A 149 -11.77 -4.45 4.48
CA ARG A 149 -12.69 -4.80 5.58
C ARG A 149 -12.66 -3.77 6.70
N LEU A 150 -11.47 -3.31 7.11
CA LEU A 150 -11.31 -2.27 8.13
C LEU A 150 -12.10 -1.00 7.77
N ARG A 151 -12.15 -0.66 6.47
CA ARG A 151 -12.90 0.50 5.95
C ARG A 151 -14.34 0.21 5.57
N SER A 152 -14.85 -1.00 5.84
CA SER A 152 -16.18 -1.45 5.39
C SER A 152 -16.39 -1.27 3.87
N GLN A 153 -15.34 -1.51 3.07
CA GLN A 153 -15.38 -1.41 1.62
C GLN A 153 -15.52 -2.78 0.97
N HIS A 154 -16.46 -2.90 0.04
CA HIS A 154 -16.60 -4.10 -0.79
C HIS A 154 -15.38 -4.32 -1.69
N TYR A 155 -15.08 -5.58 -1.96
CA TYR A 155 -14.02 -6.00 -2.87
C TYR A 155 -14.37 -7.32 -3.56
N PHE A 156 -13.71 -7.58 -4.69
CA PHE A 156 -13.97 -8.73 -5.54
C PHE A 156 -12.69 -9.49 -5.84
N LEU A 157 -12.75 -10.82 -5.70
CA LEU A 157 -11.63 -11.72 -5.99
C LEU A 157 -11.78 -12.48 -7.31
N ALA A 158 -12.88 -12.30 -8.04
CA ALA A 158 -13.05 -12.88 -9.38
C ALA A 158 -11.94 -12.36 -10.30
N GLY A 159 -11.19 -13.26 -10.92
CA GLY A 159 -10.00 -12.93 -11.73
C GLY A 159 -8.70 -12.77 -10.95
N VAL A 160 -8.71 -12.85 -9.61
CA VAL A 160 -7.47 -12.95 -8.83
C VAL A 160 -6.98 -14.42 -8.86
N PRO A 161 -5.76 -14.74 -9.32
CA PRO A 161 -5.22 -16.10 -9.34
C PRO A 161 -5.23 -16.78 -7.97
N ALA A 162 -5.42 -18.11 -7.92
CA ALA A 162 -5.60 -18.89 -6.68
C ALA A 162 -4.40 -18.79 -5.72
N GLY A 163 -3.16 -18.71 -6.24
CA GLY A 163 -1.94 -18.56 -5.44
C GLY A 163 -1.54 -17.11 -5.15
N SER A 164 -2.42 -16.13 -5.41
CA SER A 164 -2.12 -14.72 -5.18
C SER A 164 -2.13 -14.38 -3.69
N LEU A 165 -1.22 -13.49 -3.28
CA LEU A 165 -1.16 -12.92 -1.92
C LEU A 165 -2.49 -12.27 -1.50
N LEU A 166 -3.28 -11.79 -2.47
CA LEU A 166 -4.61 -11.20 -2.23
C LEU A 166 -5.66 -12.22 -1.76
N ARG A 167 -5.35 -13.52 -1.80
CA ARG A 167 -6.20 -14.61 -1.32
C ARG A 167 -5.68 -15.27 -0.05
N ASN A 168 -4.52 -14.86 0.47
CA ASN A 168 -3.87 -15.49 1.62
C ASN A 168 -4.54 -15.15 2.97
N ASP A 169 -5.56 -14.31 2.96
CA ASP A 169 -6.31 -13.96 4.15
C ASP A 169 -7.20 -15.14 4.55
N ALA A 170 -6.62 -16.06 5.33
CA ALA A 170 -7.27 -17.23 5.89
C ALA A 170 -8.23 -16.82 7.00
N GLN A 171 -9.33 -16.15 6.62
CA GLN A 171 -10.61 -16.13 7.32
C GLN A 171 -11.67 -15.73 6.28
N ILE A 172 -11.98 -16.73 5.46
CA ILE A 172 -13.19 -16.82 4.67
C ILE A 172 -14.36 -16.79 5.66
N ASP A 173 -15.09 -15.68 5.72
CA ASP A 173 -16.54 -15.77 5.82
C ASP A 173 -17.12 -15.21 4.52
N ILE A 174 -17.03 -16.03 3.47
CA ILE A 174 -17.81 -15.82 2.26
C ILE A 174 -19.19 -16.38 2.60
N SER A 175 -19.98 -15.63 3.38
CA SER A 175 -21.40 -15.92 3.45
C SER A 175 -21.96 -15.71 2.03
N PRO A 176 -22.65 -16.72 1.46
CA PRO A 176 -23.06 -16.66 0.08
C PRO A 176 -24.27 -15.74 -0.03
N PHE A 177 -24.06 -14.49 -0.46
CA PHE A 177 -25.15 -13.71 -1.05
C PHE A 177 -25.38 -14.21 -2.48
N ALA A 178 -25.90 -15.44 -2.56
CA ALA A 178 -26.77 -15.85 -3.63
C ALA A 178 -28.19 -15.37 -3.28
N HIS A 179 -28.87 -14.77 -4.25
CA HIS A 179 -30.25 -14.25 -4.23
C HIS A 179 -30.42 -12.88 -3.55
N GLU A 180 -30.56 -11.82 -4.36
CA GLU A 180 -31.86 -11.34 -4.89
C GLU A 180 -31.65 -10.53 -6.18
#